data_AF-A0A0D2MMF4-F1
#
_entry.id   AF-A0A0D2MMF4-F1
#
_cell.length_a   1.000
_cell.length_b   1.000
_cell.length_c   1.000
_cell.angle_alpha   90.00
_cell.angle_beta   90.00
_cell.angle_gamma   90.00
#
_symmetry.space_group_name_H-M   'P 1'
#
loop_
_entity.id
_entity.type
_entity.pdbx_description
1 polymer ?
#
loop_
_entity_poly.entity_id
_entity_poly.type
_entity_poly.pdbx_seq_one_letter_code
_entity_poly.pdbx_strand_id
1 'polypeptide(L)'
;MRRGTAKTVQVAGLDVGWHSRIDLAENPKTHRLEVTRELMPGTYPFKFIIDDVWGASMDYPTMTDGANTNNIVTVLPRDASGQAARDRILSPNGTITAEERDDLAALLCPWASHDRALHRPRAAGAGSEDSD
;
A
#
# COMPACT_ATOMS: atom_id res chain seq x y z
N MET A 1 7.28 -34.26 0.04
CA MET A 1 6.22 -33.34 0.51
C MET A 1 4.87 -34.03 0.33
N ARG A 2 4.02 -34.09 1.37
CA ARG A 2 2.62 -34.51 1.20
C ARG A 2 1.83 -33.32 0.63
N ARG A 3 1.15 -33.52 -0.49
CA ARG A 3 0.15 -32.55 -0.98
C ARG A 3 -1.08 -32.62 -0.08
N GLY A 4 -1.63 -31.46 0.29
CA GLY A 4 -2.93 -31.39 0.96
C GLY A 4 -4.06 -31.79 0.01
N THR A 5 -5.21 -32.16 0.56
CA THR A 5 -6.41 -32.56 -0.19
C THR A 5 -7.46 -31.45 -0.27
N ALA A 6 -7.06 -30.19 -0.03
CA ALA A 6 -7.97 -29.05 -0.05
C ALA A 6 -8.58 -28.88 -1.46
N LYS A 7 -9.87 -28.57 -1.52
CA LYS A 7 -10.59 -28.35 -2.78
C LYS A 7 -10.50 -26.90 -3.24
N THR A 8 -10.51 -25.98 -2.28
CA THR A 8 -10.46 -24.54 -2.51
C THR A 8 -9.47 -23.89 -1.57
N VAL A 9 -8.62 -23.02 -2.11
CA VAL A 9 -7.67 -22.23 -1.34
C VAL A 9 -7.72 -20.81 -1.87
N GLN A 10 -8.13 -19.89 -1.01
CA GLN A 10 -8.36 -18.50 -1.33
C GLN A 10 -7.68 -17.59 -0.31
N VAL A 11 -7.58 -16.31 -0.63
CA VAL A 11 -7.17 -15.25 0.30
C VAL A 11 -8.19 -14.11 0.29
N ALA A 12 -8.40 -13.48 1.44
CA ALA A 12 -9.19 -12.27 1.59
C ALA A 12 -8.44 -11.24 2.47
N GLY A 13 -8.85 -9.98 2.41
CA GLY A 13 -8.09 -8.84 2.92
C GLY A 13 -7.31 -8.17 1.80
N LEU A 14 -6.02 -7.92 1.98
CA LEU A 14 -5.16 -7.27 0.98
C LEU A 14 -5.78 -5.95 0.47
N ASP A 15 -5.75 -5.73 -0.84
CA ASP A 15 -6.35 -4.62 -1.58
C ASP A 15 -7.84 -4.81 -1.91
N VAL A 16 -8.40 -6.00 -1.67
CA VAL A 16 -9.77 -6.36 -2.07
C VAL A 16 -10.79 -6.34 -0.91
N GLY A 17 -10.29 -6.23 0.32
CA GLY A 17 -11.11 -6.22 1.54
C GLY A 17 -11.60 -7.60 1.99
N TRP A 18 -12.38 -7.63 3.07
CA TRP A 18 -12.79 -8.87 3.75
C TRP A 18 -14.00 -9.58 3.13
N HIS A 19 -14.76 -8.90 2.27
CA HIS A 19 -15.96 -9.43 1.61
C HIS A 19 -15.66 -10.02 0.22
N SER A 20 -14.43 -9.84 -0.26
CA SER A 20 -13.96 -10.35 -1.55
C SER A 20 -12.91 -11.42 -1.32
N ARG A 21 -12.88 -12.43 -2.19
CA ARG A 21 -11.92 -13.54 -2.13
C ARG A 21 -11.15 -13.64 -3.44
N ILE A 22 -9.90 -14.07 -3.34
CA ILE A 22 -9.02 -14.28 -4.49
C ILE A 22 -8.56 -15.73 -4.46
N ASP A 23 -8.78 -16.45 -5.55
CA ASP A 23 -8.32 -17.83 -5.70
C ASP A 23 -6.80 -17.88 -5.85
N LEU A 24 -6.17 -18.84 -5.18
CA LEU A 24 -4.74 -19.13 -5.37
C LEU A 24 -4.58 -20.12 -6.52
N ALA A 25 -3.58 -19.88 -7.37
CA ALA A 25 -3.22 -20.78 -8.45
C ALA A 25 -2.05 -21.67 -8.04
N GLU A 26 -2.05 -22.94 -8.47
CA GLU A 26 -0.89 -23.81 -8.29
C GLU A 26 0.22 -23.40 -9.27
N ASN A 27 1.40 -23.12 -8.74
CA ASN A 27 2.60 -22.92 -9.53
C ASN A 27 3.09 -24.29 -10.05
N PRO A 28 3.18 -24.51 -11.37
CA PRO A 28 3.49 -25.83 -11.93
C PRO A 28 4.92 -26.31 -11.64
N LYS A 29 5.83 -25.41 -11.26
CA LYS A 29 7.23 -25.74 -10.95
C LYS A 29 7.43 -26.04 -9.47
N THR A 30 6.85 -25.24 -8.60
CA THR A 30 7.04 -25.34 -7.14
C THR A 30 5.95 -26.14 -6.46
N HIS A 31 4.81 -26.36 -7.15
CA HIS A 31 3.57 -26.95 -6.63
C HIS A 31 3.01 -26.22 -5.42
N ARG A 32 3.38 -24.94 -5.23
CA ARG A 32 2.83 -24.07 -4.20
C ARG A 32 1.60 -23.36 -4.74
N LEU A 33 0.66 -23.08 -3.86
CA LEU A 33 -0.48 -22.23 -4.15
C LEU A 33 -0.05 -20.78 -3.96
N GLU A 34 -0.19 -19.98 -5.00
CA GLU A 34 0.38 -18.62 -5.08
C GLU A 34 -0.65 -17.65 -5.67
N VAL A 35 -0.52 -16.38 -5.31
CA VAL A 35 -1.26 -15.26 -5.89
C VAL A 35 -0.29 -14.08 -6.05
N THR A 36 -0.41 -13.37 -7.18
CA THR A 36 0.41 -12.19 -7.46
C THR A 36 -0.47 -10.95 -7.44
N ARG A 37 -0.02 -9.91 -6.74
CA ARG A 37 -0.72 -8.63 -6.59
C ARG A 37 0.25 -7.47 -6.68
N GLU A 38 -0.17 -6.41 -7.37
CA GLU A 38 0.51 -5.12 -7.33
C GLU A 38 -0.10 -4.30 -6.20
N LEU A 39 0.67 -4.10 -5.14
CA LEU A 39 0.24 -3.39 -3.94
C LEU A 39 1.01 -2.08 -3.82
N MET A 40 0.31 -1.02 -3.43
CA MET A 40 0.94 0.25 -3.08
C MET A 40 1.69 0.13 -1.75
N PRO A 41 2.61 1.04 -1.42
CA PRO A 41 3.28 1.04 -0.12
C PRO A 41 2.29 1.15 1.04
N GLY A 42 2.35 0.19 1.96
CA GLY A 42 1.37 0.05 3.04
C GLY A 42 1.49 -1.28 3.78
N THR A 43 0.70 -1.43 4.84
CA THR A 43 0.57 -2.68 5.59
C THR A 43 -0.81 -3.26 5.34
N TYR A 44 -0.86 -4.48 4.83
CA TYR A 44 -2.07 -5.15 4.39
C TYR A 44 -2.32 -6.42 5.20
N PRO A 45 -3.37 -6.46 6.03
CA PRO A 45 -3.78 -7.69 6.69
C PRO A 45 -4.50 -8.61 5.69
N PHE A 46 -4.32 -9.92 5.87
CA PHE A 46 -4.99 -10.94 5.07
C PHE A 46 -5.18 -12.25 5.84
N LYS A 47 -6.05 -13.11 5.33
CA LYS A 47 -6.24 -14.48 5.84
C LYS A 47 -6.42 -15.46 4.68
N PHE A 48 -5.96 -16.69 4.90
CA PHE A 48 -6.29 -17.79 4.01
C PHE A 48 -7.68 -18.33 4.32
N ILE A 49 -8.33 -18.82 3.28
CA ILE A 49 -9.61 -19.51 3.35
C ILE A 49 -9.40 -20.85 2.66
N ILE A 50 -9.37 -21.92 3.44
CA ILE A 50 -9.15 -23.28 2.94
C ILE A 50 -10.44 -24.06 3.17
N ASP A 51 -11.11 -24.46 2.10
CA ASP A 51 -12.42 -25.13 2.18
C ASP A 51 -13.41 -24.40 3.11
N ASP A 52 -13.57 -23.09 2.87
CA ASP A 52 -14.39 -22.14 3.64
C ASP A 52 -13.97 -21.90 5.10
N VAL A 53 -12.86 -22.51 5.55
CA VAL A 53 -12.30 -22.27 6.89
C VAL A 53 -11.27 -21.16 6.85
N TRP A 54 -11.50 -20.11 7.64
CA TRP A 54 -10.60 -18.97 7.77
C TRP A 54 -9.44 -19.28 8.72
N GLY A 55 -8.22 -18.97 8.30
CA GLY A 55 -7.04 -19.16 9.12
C GLY A 55 -5.87 -18.26 8.73
N ALA A 56 -5.11 -17.83 9.73
CA ALA A 56 -3.78 -17.28 9.50
C ALA A 56 -2.79 -18.44 9.37
N SER A 57 -1.89 -18.36 8.38
CA SER A 57 -0.78 -19.28 8.24
C SER A 57 0.33 -18.93 9.23
N MET A 58 0.99 -19.94 9.78
CA MET A 58 2.14 -19.75 10.68
C MET A 58 3.43 -19.36 9.93
N ASP A 59 3.43 -19.50 8.61
CA ASP A 59 4.61 -19.23 7.77
C ASP A 59 4.81 -17.73 7.49
N TYR A 60 3.84 -16.89 7.86
CA TYR A 60 3.87 -15.46 7.59
C TYR A 60 3.71 -14.65 8.88
N PRO A 61 4.24 -13.42 8.94
CA PRO A 61 4.02 -12.53 10.06
C PRO A 61 2.52 -12.34 10.33
N THR A 62 2.17 -12.18 11.60
CA THR A 62 0.78 -12.02 12.05
C THR A 62 0.59 -10.73 12.82
N MET A 63 -0.65 -10.25 12.82
CA MET A 63 -1.11 -9.13 13.64
C MET A 63 -2.46 -9.48 14.25
N THR A 64 -2.64 -9.12 15.51
CA THR A 64 -3.91 -9.27 16.22
C THR A 64 -4.74 -8.00 16.06
N ASP A 65 -6.00 -8.18 15.66
CA ASP A 65 -7.00 -7.12 15.54
C ASP A 65 -8.27 -7.56 16.30
N GLY A 66 -8.41 -7.06 17.53
CA GLY A 66 -9.44 -7.51 18.47
C GLY A 66 -9.33 -9.00 18.77
N ALA A 67 -10.35 -9.76 18.39
CA ALA A 67 -10.39 -11.22 18.54
C ALA A 67 -9.81 -11.98 17.33
N ASN A 68 -9.34 -11.29 16.30
CA ASN A 68 -8.86 -11.90 15.06
C ASN A 68 -7.33 -11.89 14.99
N THR A 69 -6.74 -13.01 14.58
CA THR A 69 -5.35 -13.07 14.15
C THR A 69 -5.29 -13.14 12.63
N ASN A 70 -4.70 -12.13 11.99
CA ASN A 70 -4.51 -12.06 10.54
C ASN A 70 -3.03 -12.24 10.21
N ASN A 71 -2.72 -12.72 9.02
CA ASN A 71 -1.39 -12.51 8.45
C ASN A 71 -1.25 -11.06 7.99
N ILE A 72 -0.01 -10.58 7.88
CA ILE A 72 0.29 -9.24 7.36
C ILE A 72 1.37 -9.29 6.29
N VAL A 73 1.25 -8.40 5.31
CA VAL A 73 2.32 -8.07 4.38
C VAL A 73 2.56 -6.56 4.41
N THR A 74 3.81 -6.16 4.56
CA THR A 74 4.21 -4.75 4.52
C THR A 74 4.97 -4.50 3.22
N VAL A 75 4.45 -3.59 2.41
CA VAL A 75 5.06 -3.14 1.16
C VAL A 75 5.74 -1.81 1.43
N LEU A 76 7.04 -1.77 1.22
CA LEU A 76 7.84 -0.58 1.45
C LEU A 76 7.75 0.39 0.25
N PRO A 77 7.89 1.71 0.49
CA PRO A 77 8.07 2.69 -0.57
C PRO A 77 9.24 2.32 -1.49
N ARG A 78 9.14 2.76 -2.74
CA ARG A 78 10.13 2.47 -3.78
C ARG A 78 11.48 3.14 -3.52
N ASP A 79 11.47 4.31 -2.88
CA ASP A 79 12.66 5.14 -2.66
C ASP A 79 12.65 5.83 -1.28
N ALA A 80 13.82 6.37 -0.92
CA ALA A 80 14.04 7.04 0.36
C ALA A 80 13.21 8.32 0.53
N SER A 81 12.91 9.04 -0.55
CA SER A 81 12.04 10.22 -0.51
C SER A 81 10.62 9.86 -0.11
N GLY A 82 10.05 8.82 -0.72
CA GLY A 82 8.72 8.30 -0.38
C GLY A 82 8.66 7.77 1.05
N GLN A 83 9.73 7.10 1.50
CA GLN A 83 9.84 6.66 2.89
C GLN A 83 9.87 7.85 3.87
N ALA A 84 10.71 8.87 3.62
CA ALA A 84 10.80 10.06 4.47
C ALA A 84 9.48 10.84 4.52
N ALA A 85 8.78 10.98 3.38
CA ALA A 85 7.46 11.59 3.33
C ALA A 85 6.44 10.79 4.15
N ARG A 86 6.41 9.46 3.99
CA ARG A 86 5.52 8.57 4.75
C ARG A 86 5.76 8.69 6.25
N ASP A 87 7.00 8.59 6.69
CA ASP A 87 7.36 8.62 8.11
C ASP A 87 6.97 9.95 8.75
N ARG A 88 7.20 11.07 8.03
CA ARG A 88 6.75 12.39 8.48
C ARG A 88 5.23 12.46 8.58
N ILE A 89 4.51 12.09 7.52
CA ILE A 89 3.05 12.25 7.44
C ILE A 89 2.31 11.35 8.44
N LEU A 90 2.76 10.11 8.63
CA LEU A 90 2.13 9.13 9.52
C LEU A 90 2.57 9.24 10.98
N SER A 91 3.50 10.14 11.31
CA SER A 91 3.89 10.39 12.70
C SER A 91 2.72 10.99 13.50
N PRO A 92 2.67 10.83 14.84
CA PRO A 92 1.55 11.34 15.65
C PRO A 92 1.28 12.85 15.50
N ASN A 93 2.31 13.63 15.19
CA ASN A 93 2.22 15.08 14.93
C ASN A 93 2.61 15.40 13.48
N GLY A 94 2.36 14.46 12.56
CA GLY A 94 2.75 14.56 11.16
C GLY A 94 2.10 15.77 10.48
N THR A 95 2.90 16.52 9.74
CA THR A 95 2.44 17.66 8.95
C THR A 95 2.83 17.47 7.49
N ILE A 96 1.95 17.94 6.59
CA ILE A 96 2.26 18.09 5.17
C ILE A 96 3.06 19.38 4.94
N THR A 97 3.97 19.38 3.97
CA THR A 97 4.73 20.58 3.60
C THR A 97 3.82 21.62 2.93
N ALA A 98 4.31 22.85 2.75
CA ALA A 98 3.58 23.87 1.98
C ALA A 98 3.39 23.45 0.52
N GLU A 99 4.43 22.86 -0.10
CA GLU A 99 4.37 22.34 -1.48
C GLU A 99 3.33 21.21 -1.61
N GLU A 100 3.36 20.22 -0.71
CA GLU A 100 2.38 19.12 -0.71
C GLU A 100 0.95 19.64 -0.47
N ARG A 101 0.79 20.68 0.34
CA ARG A 101 -0.51 21.33 0.56
C ARG A 101 -1.01 22.02 -0.69
N ASP A 102 -0.14 22.71 -1.42
CA ASP A 102 -0.49 23.37 -2.68
C ASP A 102 -0.87 22.32 -3.74
N ASP A 103 -0.15 21.21 -3.82
CA ASP A 103 -0.47 20.08 -4.71
C ASP A 103 -1.84 19.47 -4.35
N LEU A 104 -2.11 19.22 -3.06
CA LEU A 104 -3.40 18.72 -2.60
C LEU A 104 -4.52 19.72 -2.88
N ALA A 105 -4.28 21.02 -2.69
CA ALA A 105 -5.24 22.06 -3.01
C ALA A 105 -5.56 22.11 -4.51
N ALA A 106 -4.57 21.90 -5.38
CA ALA A 106 -4.77 21.79 -6.82
C ALA A 106 -5.58 20.54 -7.20
N LEU A 107 -5.32 19.38 -6.56
CA LEU A 107 -6.10 18.15 -6.77
C LEU A 107 -7.56 18.28 -6.33
N LEU A 108 -7.81 19.04 -5.26
CA LEU A 108 -9.14 19.23 -4.68
C LEU A 108 -9.92 20.42 -5.29
N CYS A 109 -9.28 21.27 -6.09
CA CYS A 109 -9.98 22.41 -6.69
C CYS A 109 -11.03 21.93 -7.71
N PRO A 110 -12.20 22.59 -7.81
CA PRO A 110 -13.18 22.27 -8.84
C PRO A 110 -12.53 22.31 -10.23
N TRP A 111 -12.84 21.33 -11.09
CA TRP A 111 -12.29 21.23 -12.45
C TRP A 111 -12.37 22.56 -13.25
N ALA A 112 -13.40 23.37 -13.00
CA ALA A 112 -13.58 24.69 -13.61
C ALA A 112 -12.49 25.72 -13.29
N SER A 113 -11.67 25.50 -12.25
CA SER A 113 -10.56 26.35 -11.80
C SER A 113 -9.17 25.74 -12.03
N HIS A 114 -9.10 24.56 -12.64
CA HIS A 114 -7.90 23.70 -12.70
C HIS A 114 -6.74 24.29 -13.53
N ASP A 115 -7.03 25.04 -14.60
CA ASP A 115 -6.01 25.63 -15.49
C ASP A 115 -5.07 26.64 -14.81
N ARG A 116 -5.45 27.23 -13.67
CA ARG A 116 -4.67 28.31 -13.06
C ARG A 116 -3.58 27.82 -12.09
N ALA A 117 -3.70 26.60 -11.56
CA ALA A 117 -2.81 26.09 -10.52
C ALA A 117 -1.57 25.38 -11.09
N LEU A 118 -1.71 24.61 -12.18
CA LEU A 118 -0.62 23.81 -12.76
C LEU A 118 0.32 24.60 -13.68
N HIS A 119 -0.08 25.81 -14.12
CA HIS A 119 0.72 26.65 -15.02
C HIS A 119 1.56 27.73 -14.31
N ARG A 120 1.71 27.66 -12.98
CA ARG A 120 2.63 28.56 -12.28
C ARG A 120 4.08 28.14 -12.57
N PRO A 121 4.93 29.03 -13.12
CA PRO A 121 6.34 28.72 -13.27
C PRO A 121 6.94 28.46 -11.88
N ARG A 122 7.59 27.31 -11.71
CA ARG A 122 8.35 27.00 -10.51
C ARG A 122 9.46 28.06 -10.40
N ALA A 123 9.45 28.86 -9.34
CA ALA A 123 10.42 29.95 -9.18
C ALA A 123 11.84 29.37 -9.21
N ALA A 124 12.61 29.77 -10.23
CA ALA A 124 14.04 29.49 -10.28
C ALA A 124 14.70 30.15 -9.07
N GLY A 125 15.58 29.41 -8.40
CA GLY A 125 16.31 29.87 -7.22
C GLY A 125 16.96 31.22 -7.47
N ALA A 126 16.77 32.15 -6.53
CA ALA A 126 17.47 33.42 -6.51
C ALA A 126 18.98 33.16 -6.37
N GLY A 127 19.69 33.24 -7.49
CA GLY A 127 21.14 33.40 -7.49
C GLY A 127 21.47 34.80 -6.98
N SER A 128 22.12 34.86 -5.83
CA SER A 128 22.81 36.04 -5.35
C SER A 128 24.09 36.25 -6.17
N GLU A 129 24.09 37.24 -7.06
CA GLU A 129 25.34 37.82 -7.58
C GLU A 129 25.67 39.03 -6.71
N ASP A 130 26.63 38.81 -5.80
CA ASP A 130 27.34 39.86 -5.07
C ASP A 130 28.15 40.70 -6.05
N SER A 131 28.13 42.00 -5.80
CA SER A 131 28.90 43.03 -6.51
C SER A 131 30.36 43.01 -6.07
N ASP A 132 31.28 43.16 -7.04
CA ASP A 132 32.54 43.91 -6.90
C ASP A 132 33.05 44.36 -8.27
#